data_AF-Q21BD7-F1
#
_entry.id   AF-Q21BD7-F1
#
_cell.length_a   1.000
_cell.length_b   1.000
_cell.length_c   1.000
_cell.angle_alpha   90.00
_cell.angle_beta   90.00
_cell.angle_gamma   90.00
#
_symmetry.space_group_name_H-M   'P 1'
#
loop_
_entity.id
_entity.type
_entity.pdbx_description
1 polymer ?
#
loop_
_entity_poly.entity_id
_entity_poly.type
_entity_poly.pdbx_seq_one_letter_code
_entity_poly.pdbx_strand_id
1 'polypeptide(L)'
;MAFTDHGGRDAERRQPRGHRALRPPPAANGGRDRRHDLALADSATPDWLSDDPGIELQCLQHALSPGLLQAAVQRATELGIGADQVLIQWGVIDEATYLRQLSAHTGLATESFAQIDRADSPLADHQIPHAAASGIVPLRHRGRLIWTLAPRQRAARALCQLVADYPEVRPHARLASAETLQRFLLQQGGHALADAATQGLRQRHPELSAAPRAVKAAIWLQRARRGGGVLALALLPPLIAGDAFSLMLALWFLGFVALRLTGSLWPRRRLPRRSRRPDDQLPVYSVVAALYREATSVAPLLQAIHALDYPALGSKCTKR
;
A
#
# COMPACT_ATOMS: atom_id res chain seq x y z
N MET A 1 -40.36 -34.28 -68.32
CA MET A 1 -41.03 -33.10 -67.72
C MET A 1 -39.91 -32.17 -67.27
N ALA A 2 -39.41 -31.27 -68.14
CA ALA A 2 -39.96 -29.94 -68.46
C ALA A 2 -39.91 -29.01 -67.23
N PHE A 3 -39.40 -27.77 -67.24
CA PHE A 3 -38.86 -26.89 -68.29
C PHE A 3 -38.09 -25.75 -67.57
N THR A 4 -37.30 -25.00 -68.34
CA THR A 4 -36.38 -23.89 -68.02
C THR A 4 -37.01 -22.59 -67.51
N ASP A 5 -36.25 -21.73 -66.80
CA ASP A 5 -35.98 -20.29 -67.14
C ASP A 5 -34.95 -19.65 -66.15
N HIS A 6 -33.76 -19.16 -66.58
CA HIS A 6 -33.37 -17.74 -66.79
C HIS A 6 -34.00 -16.73 -65.80
N GLY A 7 -33.32 -15.74 -65.22
CA GLY A 7 -32.03 -15.12 -65.48
C GLY A 7 -32.17 -13.62 -65.20
N GLY A 8 -31.18 -13.01 -64.54
CA GLY A 8 -30.90 -11.58 -64.69
C GLY A 8 -31.27 -10.62 -63.54
N ARG A 9 -30.19 -10.04 -62.97
CA ARG A 9 -30.00 -8.61 -62.66
C ARG A 9 -30.94 -7.93 -61.65
N ASP A 10 -30.40 -7.67 -60.46
CA ASP A 10 -30.14 -6.32 -59.92
C ASP A 10 -29.93 -6.39 -58.41
N ALA A 11 -28.72 -6.80 -57.99
CA ALA A 11 -28.30 -6.70 -56.60
C ALA A 11 -27.59 -5.35 -56.40
N GLU A 12 -28.40 -4.39 -55.98
CA GLU A 12 -28.02 -3.03 -55.63
C GLU A 12 -26.94 -3.01 -54.54
N ARG A 13 -25.77 -2.49 -54.91
CA ARG A 13 -24.65 -2.20 -54.01
C ARG A 13 -25.07 -1.16 -52.97
N ARG A 14 -25.32 -1.58 -51.73
CA ARG A 14 -25.22 -0.68 -50.58
C ARG A 14 -23.78 -0.64 -50.07
N GLN A 15 -23.06 0.41 -50.50
CA GLN A 15 -21.81 0.87 -49.92
C GLN A 15 -21.99 1.23 -48.43
N PRO A 16 -21.09 0.82 -47.52
CA PRO A 16 -20.89 1.53 -46.27
C PRO A 16 -20.02 2.77 -46.52
N ARG A 17 -20.63 3.95 -46.34
CA ARG A 17 -19.92 5.24 -46.32
C ARG A 17 -18.94 5.30 -45.15
N GLY A 18 -17.67 5.46 -45.49
CA GLY A 18 -16.84 6.57 -45.01
C GLY A 18 -16.42 6.57 -43.53
N HIS A 19 -15.17 6.15 -43.32
CA HIS A 19 -14.29 6.48 -42.21
C HIS A 19 -14.53 7.86 -41.58
N ARG A 20 -14.89 7.88 -40.29
CA ARG A 20 -14.67 9.04 -39.42
C ARG A 20 -13.46 8.73 -38.54
N ALA A 21 -12.29 9.18 -38.97
CA ALA A 21 -11.07 9.16 -38.19
C ALA A 21 -11.28 9.93 -36.88
N LEU A 22 -11.16 9.24 -35.73
CA LEU A 22 -11.05 9.91 -34.45
C LEU A 22 -9.72 10.68 -34.42
N ARG A 23 -9.82 12.01 -34.40
CA ARG A 23 -8.71 12.93 -34.13
C ARG A 23 -8.07 12.60 -32.77
N PRO A 24 -6.73 12.59 -32.66
CA PRO A 24 -6.06 12.57 -31.36
C PRO A 24 -6.25 13.93 -30.65
N PRO A 25 -6.31 13.95 -29.30
CA PRO A 25 -6.44 15.18 -28.54
C PRO A 25 -5.16 16.05 -28.64
N PRO A 26 -5.29 17.38 -28.62
CA PRO A 26 -4.15 18.28 -28.69
C PRO A 26 -3.29 18.20 -27.42
N ALA A 27 -1.97 18.23 -27.62
CA ALA A 27 -0.98 18.32 -26.57
C ALA A 27 -1.11 19.65 -25.82
N ALA A 28 -1.61 19.60 -24.59
CA ALA A 28 -1.59 20.74 -23.67
C ALA A 28 -0.17 20.88 -23.08
N ASN A 29 0.62 21.74 -23.71
CA ASN A 29 1.86 22.25 -23.16
C ASN A 29 1.51 23.42 -22.23
N GLY A 30 1.71 23.25 -20.92
CA GLY A 30 1.40 24.26 -19.92
C GLY A 30 1.97 23.88 -18.56
N GLY A 31 3.19 24.33 -18.29
CA GLY A 31 3.76 24.26 -16.95
C GLY A 31 2.96 25.13 -15.99
N ARG A 32 2.41 24.51 -14.93
CA ARG A 32 1.97 25.17 -13.69
C ARG A 32 1.91 24.17 -12.55
N ASP A 33 2.57 24.53 -11.45
CA ASP A 33 2.40 24.11 -10.06
C ASP A 33 1.86 22.71 -9.72
N ARG A 34 2.79 21.77 -9.49
CA ARG A 34 2.52 20.49 -8.77
C ARG A 34 2.56 20.67 -7.25
N ARG A 35 1.73 21.54 -6.67
CA ARG A 35 1.73 21.75 -5.21
C ARG A 35 0.36 21.80 -4.52
N HIS A 36 -0.77 21.54 -5.19
CA HIS A 36 -2.09 21.63 -4.54
C HIS A 36 -3.03 20.42 -4.69
N ASP A 37 -2.57 19.27 -5.21
CA ASP A 37 -3.44 18.09 -5.43
C ASP A 37 -3.36 16.99 -4.34
N LEU A 38 -2.93 17.31 -3.12
CA LEU A 38 -2.97 16.37 -1.98
C LEU A 38 -4.16 16.60 -1.03
N ALA A 39 -5.15 17.40 -1.44
CA ALA A 39 -6.37 17.67 -0.69
C ALA A 39 -7.63 17.03 -1.32
N LEU A 40 -7.47 15.91 -2.03
CA LEU A 40 -8.57 15.12 -2.57
C LEU A 40 -8.46 13.67 -2.09
N ALA A 41 -8.78 13.45 -0.82
CA ALA A 41 -9.23 12.15 -0.29
C ALA A 41 -9.84 12.33 1.12
N ASP A 42 -10.60 13.40 1.33
CA ASP A 42 -11.65 13.35 2.34
C ASP A 42 -12.82 12.68 1.63
N SER A 43 -12.85 11.35 1.73
CA SER A 43 -13.79 10.49 1.02
C SER A 43 -15.20 10.82 1.48
N ALA A 44 -15.92 11.57 0.63
CA ALA A 44 -17.37 11.57 0.64
C ALA A 44 -17.83 10.11 0.54
N THR A 45 -18.25 9.56 1.67
CA THR A 45 -19.02 8.32 1.72
C THR A 45 -20.21 8.48 0.79
N PRO A 46 -20.42 7.57 -0.18
CA PRO A 46 -21.58 7.65 -1.05
C PRO A 46 -22.87 7.64 -0.24
N ASP A 47 -23.72 8.64 -0.44
CA ASP A 47 -24.97 8.95 0.28
C ASP A 47 -26.06 7.86 0.22
N TRP A 48 -25.79 6.73 -0.46
CA TRP A 48 -26.72 5.62 -0.64
C TRP A 48 -26.52 4.45 0.35
N LEU A 49 -25.51 4.50 1.24
CA LEU A 49 -25.44 3.58 2.38
C LEU A 49 -26.13 4.25 3.57
N SER A 50 -27.36 3.83 3.87
CA SER A 50 -28.04 4.21 5.11
C SER A 50 -27.16 3.84 6.32
N ASP A 51 -26.62 4.86 6.99
CA ASP A 51 -25.60 4.70 8.02
C ASP A 51 -26.25 4.26 9.36
N ASP A 52 -26.92 3.10 9.42
CA ASP A 52 -27.34 2.49 10.69
C ASP A 52 -26.09 2.01 11.45
N PRO A 53 -25.72 2.66 12.57
CA PRO A 53 -24.46 2.40 13.29
C PRO A 53 -24.44 1.08 14.06
N GLY A 54 -25.54 0.32 14.06
CA GLY A 54 -25.64 -0.97 14.73
C GLY A 54 -26.07 -2.14 13.84
N ILE A 55 -26.16 -1.96 12.52
CA ILE A 55 -26.66 -3.02 11.62
C ILE A 55 -25.79 -4.29 11.68
N GLU A 56 -24.48 -4.17 11.88
CA GLU A 56 -23.57 -5.30 12.06
C GLU A 56 -23.78 -6.10 13.36
N LEU A 57 -24.46 -5.50 14.35
CA LEU A 57 -24.77 -6.10 15.64
C LEU A 57 -26.16 -6.74 15.71
N GLN A 58 -27.00 -6.57 14.67
CA GLN A 58 -28.35 -7.14 14.63
C GLN A 58 -28.33 -8.66 14.81
N CYS A 59 -27.30 -9.32 14.29
CA CYS A 59 -27.07 -10.76 14.46
C CYS A 59 -26.85 -11.19 15.93
N LEU A 60 -26.48 -10.26 16.82
CA LEU A 60 -26.16 -10.54 18.24
C LEU A 60 -27.26 -10.09 19.21
N GLN A 61 -28.35 -9.48 18.75
CA GLN A 61 -29.41 -8.94 19.62
C GLN A 61 -30.06 -10.00 20.53
N HIS A 62 -30.08 -11.26 20.09
CA HIS A 62 -30.64 -12.37 20.87
C HIS A 62 -29.63 -12.99 21.86
N ALA A 63 -28.34 -12.67 21.71
CA ALA A 63 -27.25 -13.28 22.49
C ALA A 63 -26.65 -12.32 23.52
N LEU A 64 -26.71 -11.01 23.28
CA LEU A 64 -26.10 -9.97 24.11
C LEU A 64 -27.13 -8.93 24.57
N SER A 65 -26.87 -8.30 25.71
CA SER A 65 -27.78 -7.29 26.25
C SER A 65 -27.78 -6.01 25.40
N PRO A 66 -28.93 -5.31 25.26
CA PRO A 66 -29.01 -4.09 24.46
C PRO A 66 -28.05 -2.99 24.94
N GLY A 67 -27.85 -2.87 26.27
CA GLY A 67 -26.92 -1.90 26.85
C GLY A 67 -25.46 -2.15 26.46
N LEU A 68 -25.04 -3.42 26.35
CA LEU A 68 -23.69 -3.77 25.90
C LEU A 68 -23.50 -3.45 24.42
N LEU A 69 -24.52 -3.72 23.58
CA LEU A 69 -24.48 -3.39 22.15
C LEU A 69 -24.41 -1.87 21.92
N GLN A 70 -25.21 -1.09 22.67
CA GLN A 70 -25.16 0.38 22.61
C GLN A 70 -23.79 0.93 23.04
N ALA A 71 -23.23 0.39 24.12
CA ALA A 71 -21.89 0.79 24.57
C ALA A 71 -20.82 0.49 23.50
N ALA A 72 -20.93 -0.65 22.81
CA ALA A 72 -20.02 -0.99 21.73
C ALA A 72 -20.15 -0.04 20.53
N VAL A 73 -21.36 0.32 20.12
CA VAL A 73 -21.63 1.29 19.04
C VAL A 73 -21.07 2.66 19.38
N GLN A 74 -21.31 3.15 20.60
CA GLN A 74 -20.76 4.43 21.05
C GLN A 74 -19.23 4.42 20.98
N ARG A 75 -18.60 3.37 21.51
CA ARG A 75 -17.14 3.26 21.50
C ARG A 75 -16.56 3.12 20.09
N ALA A 76 -17.26 2.40 19.21
CA ALA A 76 -16.87 2.23 17.82
C ALA A 76 -16.91 3.56 17.06
N THR A 77 -17.90 4.39 17.37
CA THR A 77 -18.06 5.74 16.80
C THR A 77 -16.91 6.65 17.23
N GLU A 78 -16.55 6.64 18.52
CA GLU A 78 -15.39 7.38 19.06
C GLU A 78 -14.07 6.96 18.42
N LEU A 79 -13.90 5.67 18.14
CA LEU A 79 -12.66 5.10 17.58
C LEU A 79 -12.63 5.06 16.05
N GLY A 80 -13.74 5.33 15.38
CA GLY A 80 -13.86 5.24 13.93
C GLY A 80 -13.80 3.82 13.37
N ILE A 81 -14.10 2.79 14.17
CA ILE A 81 -14.06 1.36 13.79
C ILE A 81 -15.48 0.76 13.75
N GLY A 82 -15.62 -0.53 13.38
CA GLY A 82 -16.90 -1.25 13.46
C GLY A 82 -17.22 -1.70 14.88
N ALA A 83 -18.51 -1.79 15.23
CA ALA A 83 -18.92 -2.14 16.58
C ALA A 83 -18.68 -3.63 16.92
N ASP A 84 -18.63 -4.48 15.91
CA ASP A 84 -18.17 -5.87 16.00
C ASP A 84 -16.74 -5.96 16.54
N GLN A 85 -15.84 -5.10 16.05
CA GLN A 85 -14.43 -5.09 16.46
C GLN A 85 -14.26 -4.70 17.93
N VAL A 86 -15.11 -3.79 18.43
CA VAL A 86 -15.12 -3.40 19.85
C VAL A 86 -15.50 -4.59 20.73
N LEU A 87 -16.56 -5.32 20.37
CA LEU A 87 -17.00 -6.50 21.13
C LEU A 87 -15.95 -7.61 21.14
N ILE A 88 -15.26 -7.82 20.01
CA ILE A 88 -14.17 -8.78 19.91
C ILE A 88 -12.97 -8.35 20.78
N GLN A 89 -12.58 -7.07 20.73
CA GLN A 89 -11.48 -6.55 21.53
C GLN A 89 -11.77 -6.51 23.03
N TRP A 90 -13.04 -6.33 23.42
CA TRP A 90 -13.47 -6.46 24.81
C TRP A 90 -13.50 -7.92 25.29
N GLY A 91 -13.36 -8.89 24.40
CA GLY A 91 -13.41 -10.32 24.73
C GLY A 91 -14.82 -10.81 25.07
N VAL A 92 -15.85 -10.05 24.69
CA VAL A 92 -17.27 -10.43 24.88
C VAL A 92 -17.64 -11.58 23.94
N ILE A 93 -17.09 -11.56 22.73
CA ILE A 93 -17.31 -12.56 21.69
C ILE A 93 -16.00 -12.81 20.95
N ASP A 94 -15.74 -14.06 20.55
CA ASP A 94 -14.62 -14.35 19.66
C ASP A 94 -15.01 -14.10 18.19
N GLU A 95 -14.01 -13.89 17.34
CA GLU A 95 -14.24 -13.64 15.91
C GLU A 95 -14.98 -14.81 15.24
N ALA A 96 -14.66 -16.04 15.64
CA ALA A 96 -15.28 -17.24 15.07
C ALA A 96 -16.77 -17.33 15.39
N THR A 97 -17.21 -17.03 16.62
CA THR A 97 -18.64 -17.02 16.97
C THR A 97 -19.34 -15.85 16.33
N TYR A 98 -18.71 -14.68 16.28
CA TYR A 98 -19.28 -13.53 15.57
C TYR A 98 -19.55 -13.88 14.10
N LEU A 99 -18.57 -14.45 13.38
CA LEU A 99 -18.72 -14.84 11.98
C LEU A 99 -19.81 -15.90 11.76
N ARG A 100 -19.97 -16.86 12.68
CA ARG A 100 -21.07 -17.83 12.60
C ARG A 100 -22.43 -17.15 12.71
N GLN A 101 -22.60 -16.23 13.67
CA GLN A 101 -23.83 -15.48 13.84
C GLN A 101 -24.11 -14.55 12.64
N LEU A 102 -23.07 -13.87 12.15
CA LEU A 102 -23.17 -13.00 10.99
C LEU A 102 -23.54 -13.77 9.72
N SER A 103 -22.94 -14.94 9.49
CA SER A 103 -23.28 -15.85 8.39
C SER A 103 -24.74 -16.30 8.46
N ALA A 104 -25.21 -16.71 9.64
CA ALA A 104 -26.59 -17.12 9.84
C ALA A 104 -27.59 -15.97 9.59
N HIS A 105 -27.24 -14.75 9.99
CA HIS A 105 -28.09 -13.58 9.82
C HIS A 105 -28.12 -13.06 8.37
N THR A 106 -26.97 -13.00 7.70
CA THR A 106 -26.85 -12.48 6.33
C THR A 106 -27.13 -13.51 5.24
N GLY A 107 -27.11 -14.81 5.59
CA GLY A 107 -27.21 -15.92 4.64
C GLY A 107 -25.94 -16.13 3.80
N LEU A 108 -24.83 -15.48 4.14
CA LEU A 108 -23.56 -15.63 3.44
C LEU A 108 -22.85 -16.91 3.88
N ALA A 109 -22.31 -17.66 2.92
CA ALA A 109 -21.53 -18.85 3.22
C ALA A 109 -20.13 -18.48 3.75
N THR A 110 -19.56 -19.32 4.61
CA THR A 110 -18.19 -19.16 5.10
C THR A 110 -17.17 -19.88 4.21
N GLU A 111 -15.94 -19.37 4.15
CA GLU A 111 -14.82 -19.92 3.38
C GLU A 111 -13.61 -20.17 4.29
N SER A 112 -13.01 -21.36 4.19
CA SER A 112 -11.84 -21.77 4.98
C SER A 112 -10.55 -21.81 4.18
N PHE A 113 -10.62 -21.63 2.86
CA PHE A 113 -9.49 -21.66 1.92
C PHE A 113 -8.72 -22.99 1.88
N ALA A 114 -9.20 -24.05 2.54
CA ALA A 114 -8.48 -25.32 2.66
C ALA A 114 -8.29 -26.06 1.32
N GLN A 115 -9.14 -25.78 0.33
CA GLN A 115 -9.14 -26.41 -0.99
C GLN A 115 -8.93 -25.39 -2.13
N ILE A 116 -8.43 -24.20 -1.81
CA ILE A 116 -8.27 -23.10 -2.76
C ILE A 116 -6.80 -22.95 -3.14
N ASP A 117 -6.51 -23.10 -4.43
CA ASP A 117 -5.17 -22.95 -4.96
C ASP A 117 -4.91 -21.53 -5.47
N ARG A 118 -3.63 -21.21 -5.74
CA ARG A 118 -3.24 -19.91 -6.34
C ARG A 118 -4.02 -19.62 -7.61
N ALA A 119 -4.21 -20.64 -8.45
CA ALA A 119 -4.84 -20.55 -9.76
C ALA A 119 -6.33 -20.17 -9.68
N ASP A 120 -6.96 -20.45 -8.54
CA ASP A 120 -8.34 -20.06 -8.28
C ASP A 120 -8.44 -18.57 -7.96
N SER A 121 -7.37 -17.93 -7.49
CA SER A 121 -7.38 -16.48 -7.29
C SER A 121 -6.92 -15.74 -8.55
N PRO A 122 -7.78 -14.91 -9.19
CA PRO A 122 -7.40 -14.10 -10.34
C PRO A 122 -6.50 -12.90 -9.98
N LEU A 123 -6.08 -12.76 -8.73
CA LEU A 123 -5.22 -11.67 -8.27
C LEU A 123 -3.82 -11.77 -8.87
N ALA A 124 -3.36 -10.70 -9.50
CA ALA A 124 -1.96 -10.53 -9.82
C ALA A 124 -1.14 -10.15 -8.57
N ASP A 125 0.15 -10.43 -8.58
CA ASP A 125 1.04 -10.22 -7.41
C ASP A 125 1.03 -8.79 -6.87
N HIS A 126 0.95 -7.79 -7.76
CA HIS A 126 0.88 -6.38 -7.36
C HIS A 126 -0.45 -6.00 -6.65
N GLN A 127 -1.49 -6.82 -6.79
CA GLN A 127 -2.81 -6.60 -6.19
C GLN A 127 -2.94 -7.28 -4.83
N ILE A 128 -2.11 -8.29 -4.52
CA ILE A 128 -2.13 -9.02 -3.25
C ILE A 128 -2.00 -8.10 -2.03
N PRO A 129 -1.10 -7.09 -2.00
CA PRO A 129 -1.02 -6.17 -0.86
C PRO A 129 -2.29 -5.35 -0.65
N HIS A 130 -2.98 -4.99 -1.73
CA HIS A 130 -4.24 -4.25 -1.66
C HIS A 130 -5.40 -5.15 -1.18
N ALA A 131 -5.42 -6.41 -1.62
CA ALA A 131 -6.34 -7.42 -1.13
C ALA A 131 -6.14 -7.69 0.37
N ALA A 132 -4.89 -7.77 0.82
CA ALA A 132 -4.55 -7.91 2.24
C ALA A 132 -4.97 -6.70 3.09
N ALA A 133 -4.83 -5.48 2.54
CA ALA A 133 -5.21 -4.25 3.22
C ALA A 133 -6.74 -4.09 3.31
N SER A 134 -7.46 -4.40 2.23
CA SER A 134 -8.93 -4.32 2.18
C SER A 134 -9.64 -5.49 2.87
N GLY A 135 -8.97 -6.63 3.01
CA GLY A 135 -9.60 -7.86 3.51
C GLY A 135 -10.53 -8.52 2.49
N ILE A 136 -10.40 -8.18 1.19
CA ILE A 136 -11.26 -8.68 0.12
C ILE A 136 -10.42 -9.42 -0.90
N VAL A 137 -10.83 -10.66 -1.21
CA VAL A 137 -10.14 -11.53 -2.16
C VAL A 137 -11.14 -12.09 -3.17
N PRO A 138 -10.98 -11.81 -4.48
CA PRO A 138 -11.72 -12.54 -5.50
C PRO A 138 -11.18 -13.96 -5.61
N LEU A 139 -12.10 -14.92 -5.73
CA LEU A 139 -11.83 -16.33 -6.00
C LEU A 139 -12.69 -16.81 -7.17
N ARG A 140 -12.16 -17.74 -7.95
CA ARG A 140 -12.88 -18.50 -8.96
C ARG A 140 -13.30 -19.81 -8.34
N HIS A 141 -14.61 -20.01 -8.21
CA HIS A 141 -15.17 -21.26 -7.75
C HIS A 141 -16.07 -21.82 -8.85
N ARG A 142 -15.71 -22.99 -9.39
CA ARG A 142 -16.42 -23.64 -10.50
C ARG A 142 -16.64 -22.71 -11.71
N GLY A 143 -15.62 -21.92 -12.05
CA GLY A 143 -15.66 -20.96 -13.17
C GLY A 143 -16.43 -19.67 -12.92
N ARG A 144 -17.02 -19.46 -11.74
CA ARG A 144 -17.70 -18.21 -11.35
C ARG A 144 -16.84 -17.40 -10.38
N LEU A 145 -16.90 -16.08 -10.49
CA LEU A 145 -16.22 -15.16 -9.57
C LEU A 145 -17.04 -15.02 -8.29
N ILE A 146 -16.38 -15.23 -7.15
CA ILE A 146 -16.93 -15.06 -5.81
C ILE A 146 -15.96 -14.17 -5.02
N TRP A 147 -16.51 -13.20 -4.29
CA TRP A 147 -15.77 -12.31 -3.40
C TRP A 147 -15.76 -12.91 -2.00
N THR A 148 -14.57 -13.18 -1.47
CA THR A 148 -14.40 -13.58 -0.07
C THR A 148 -13.95 -12.39 0.74
N LEU A 149 -14.66 -12.08 1.81
CA LEU A 149 -14.44 -10.91 2.65
C LEU A 149 -14.12 -11.35 4.08
N ALA A 150 -13.06 -10.77 4.65
CA ALA A 150 -12.81 -10.79 6.07
C ALA A 150 -13.29 -9.46 6.68
N PRO A 151 -14.30 -9.46 7.58
CA PRO A 151 -14.79 -8.23 8.19
C PRO A 151 -13.70 -7.62 9.08
N ARG A 152 -13.11 -6.52 8.60
CA ARG A 152 -12.15 -5.69 9.34
C ARG A 152 -12.66 -4.25 9.35
N GLN A 153 -12.30 -3.49 10.37
CA GLN A 153 -12.71 -2.08 10.50
C GLN A 153 -14.24 -1.96 10.42
N ARG A 154 -14.78 -1.28 9.40
CA ARG A 154 -16.22 -1.09 9.18
C ARG A 154 -16.81 -2.04 8.12
N ALA A 155 -16.06 -3.07 7.70
CA ALA A 155 -16.47 -3.93 6.59
C ALA A 155 -17.71 -4.78 6.91
N ALA A 156 -17.91 -5.22 8.16
CA ALA A 156 -19.11 -5.96 8.55
C ALA A 156 -20.38 -5.11 8.33
N ARG A 157 -20.33 -3.84 8.76
CA ARG A 157 -21.41 -2.86 8.57
C ARG A 157 -21.73 -2.64 7.09
N ALA A 158 -20.71 -2.33 6.29
CA ALA A 158 -20.86 -2.11 4.85
C ALA A 158 -21.40 -3.36 4.14
N LEU A 159 -20.99 -4.55 4.57
CA LEU A 159 -21.49 -5.81 4.02
C LEU A 159 -22.94 -6.08 4.41
N CYS A 160 -23.34 -5.85 5.65
CA CYS A 160 -24.74 -5.99 6.07
C CYS A 160 -25.65 -5.04 5.28
N GLN A 161 -25.24 -3.78 5.12
CA GLN A 161 -25.96 -2.80 4.31
C GLN A 161 -26.06 -3.26 2.85
N LEU A 162 -24.95 -3.66 2.24
CA LEU A 162 -24.92 -4.15 0.87
C LEU A 162 -25.85 -5.36 0.64
N VAL A 163 -25.90 -6.29 1.59
CA VAL A 163 -26.76 -7.49 1.50
C VAL A 163 -28.24 -7.16 1.76
N ALA A 164 -28.52 -6.12 2.54
CA ALA A 164 -29.87 -5.63 2.75
C ALA A 164 -30.40 -4.92 1.50
N ASP A 165 -29.57 -4.08 0.88
CA ASP A 165 -29.94 -3.32 -0.32
C ASP A 165 -29.97 -4.18 -1.59
N TYR A 166 -29.06 -5.17 -1.70
CA TYR A 166 -28.86 -6.01 -2.88
C TYR A 166 -28.75 -7.51 -2.51
N PRO A 167 -29.88 -8.20 -2.28
CA PRO A 167 -29.89 -9.61 -1.89
C PRO A 167 -29.24 -10.55 -2.93
N GLU A 168 -29.16 -10.14 -4.20
CA GLU A 168 -28.51 -10.86 -5.30
C GLU A 168 -26.99 -11.02 -5.15
N VAL A 169 -26.36 -10.26 -4.23
CA VAL A 169 -24.93 -10.36 -3.95
C VAL A 169 -24.59 -11.62 -3.13
N ARG A 170 -25.55 -12.16 -2.37
CA ARG A 170 -25.37 -13.34 -1.50
C ARG A 170 -24.68 -14.55 -2.17
N PRO A 171 -25.10 -15.03 -3.35
CA PRO A 171 -24.43 -16.14 -4.03
C PRO A 171 -22.99 -15.84 -4.50
N HIS A 172 -22.62 -14.56 -4.55
CA HIS A 172 -21.33 -14.07 -5.01
C HIS A 172 -20.42 -13.58 -3.88
N ALA A 173 -20.86 -13.65 -2.62
CA ALA A 173 -20.11 -13.20 -1.46
C ALA A 173 -19.94 -14.35 -0.45
N ARG A 174 -18.75 -14.44 0.14
CA ARG A 174 -18.41 -15.37 1.21
C ARG A 174 -17.71 -14.64 2.35
N LEU A 175 -17.90 -15.13 3.56
CA LEU A 175 -17.23 -14.65 4.77
C LEU A 175 -16.03 -15.53 5.09
N ALA A 176 -14.92 -14.92 5.48
CA ALA A 176 -13.79 -15.63 6.07
C ALA A 176 -13.29 -14.92 7.31
N SER A 177 -12.61 -15.63 8.20
CA SER A 177 -11.89 -14.95 9.29
C SER A 177 -10.68 -14.18 8.76
N ALA A 178 -10.35 -13.08 9.42
CA ALA A 178 -9.17 -12.29 9.12
C ALA A 178 -7.91 -13.15 9.18
N GLU A 179 -7.82 -14.05 10.16
CA GLU A 179 -6.72 -14.98 10.31
C GLU A 179 -6.58 -15.93 9.10
N THR A 180 -7.69 -16.54 8.66
CA THR A 180 -7.66 -17.53 7.58
C THR A 180 -7.34 -16.86 6.24
N LEU A 181 -7.95 -15.70 5.97
CA LEU A 181 -7.66 -14.90 4.78
C LEU A 181 -6.21 -14.42 4.77
N GLN A 182 -5.68 -13.94 5.89
CA GLN A 182 -4.28 -13.53 6.00
C GLN A 182 -3.33 -14.70 5.78
N ARG A 183 -3.62 -15.88 6.36
CA ARG A 183 -2.82 -17.09 6.15
C ARG A 183 -2.80 -17.48 4.67
N PHE A 184 -3.96 -17.47 4.01
CA PHE A 184 -4.06 -17.74 2.57
C PHE A 184 -3.21 -16.76 1.76
N LEU A 185 -3.33 -15.45 2.00
CA LEU A 185 -2.56 -14.45 1.26
C LEU A 185 -1.05 -14.55 1.51
N LEU A 186 -0.62 -14.91 2.73
CA LEU A 186 0.79 -15.15 3.03
C LEU A 186 1.33 -16.38 2.32
N GLN A 187 0.56 -17.47 2.25
CA GLN A 187 0.95 -18.68 1.54
C GLN A 187 1.04 -18.46 0.03
N GLN A 188 0.07 -17.72 -0.54
CA GLN A 188 -0.05 -17.54 -1.99
C GLN A 188 0.80 -16.39 -2.55
N GLY A 189 1.07 -15.37 -1.73
CA GLY A 189 1.67 -14.11 -2.16
C GLY A 189 2.72 -13.56 -1.21
N GLY A 190 3.32 -14.42 -0.37
CA GLY A 190 4.29 -14.01 0.64
C GLY A 190 5.44 -13.17 0.08
N HIS A 191 5.97 -13.51 -1.09
CA HIS A 191 7.00 -12.71 -1.76
C HIS A 191 6.50 -11.31 -2.17
N ALA A 192 5.34 -11.23 -2.82
CA ALA A 192 4.74 -9.95 -3.21
C ALA A 192 4.42 -9.07 -2.00
N LEU A 193 3.94 -9.67 -0.90
CA LEU A 193 3.70 -8.97 0.37
C LEU A 193 5.00 -8.48 1.00
N ALA A 194 6.05 -9.30 1.01
CA ALA A 194 7.36 -8.93 1.54
C ALA A 194 8.02 -7.82 0.71
N ASP A 195 7.94 -7.89 -0.61
CA ASP A 195 8.44 -6.86 -1.52
C ASP A 195 7.67 -5.55 -1.35
N ALA A 196 6.34 -5.62 -1.25
CA ALA A 196 5.52 -4.45 -0.98
C ALA A 196 5.81 -3.83 0.40
N ALA A 197 6.06 -4.63 1.42
CA ALA A 197 6.41 -4.16 2.75
C ALA A 197 7.80 -3.50 2.80
N THR A 198 8.79 -4.09 2.12
CA THR A 198 10.19 -3.60 2.15
C THR A 198 10.44 -2.45 1.18
N GLN A 199 9.83 -2.49 0.00
CA GLN A 199 10.08 -1.51 -1.06
C GLN A 199 8.94 -0.51 -1.24
N GLY A 200 7.75 -0.79 -0.73
CA GLY A 200 6.56 0.03 -0.99
C GLY A 200 6.71 1.48 -0.53
N LEU A 201 7.37 1.72 0.61
CA LEU A 201 7.65 3.08 1.07
C LEU A 201 8.62 3.80 0.13
N ARG A 202 9.71 3.13 -0.28
CA ARG A 202 10.69 3.67 -1.23
C ARG A 202 10.06 3.99 -2.59
N GLN A 203 9.10 3.18 -3.02
CA GLN A 203 8.42 3.34 -4.32
C GLN A 203 7.37 4.46 -4.29
N ARG A 204 6.54 4.52 -3.23
CA ARG A 204 5.43 5.48 -3.12
C ARG A 204 5.85 6.86 -2.60
N HIS A 205 6.75 6.88 -1.61
CA HIS A 205 7.25 8.09 -0.98
C HIS A 205 8.79 8.07 -0.85
N PRO A 206 9.52 8.20 -1.97
CA PRO A 206 10.99 8.16 -1.96
C PRO A 206 11.64 9.20 -1.02
N GLU A 207 10.95 10.32 -0.77
CA GLU A 207 11.35 11.39 0.15
C GLU A 207 11.26 11.00 1.62
N LEU A 208 10.44 10.00 1.97
CA LEU A 208 10.28 9.47 3.32
C LEU A 208 11.13 8.20 3.56
N SER A 209 11.83 7.73 2.54
CA SER A 209 12.68 6.55 2.63
C SER A 209 14.14 6.93 2.90
N ALA A 210 14.72 6.32 3.94
CA ALA A 210 16.17 6.39 4.21
C ALA A 210 16.99 5.40 3.35
N ALA A 211 16.34 4.67 2.43
CA ALA A 211 17.02 3.70 1.59
C ALA A 211 18.07 4.39 0.70
N PRO A 212 19.28 3.81 0.54
CA PRO A 212 20.28 4.34 -0.37
C PRO A 212 19.64 4.53 -1.75
N ARG A 213 19.67 5.76 -2.27
CA ARG A 213 19.26 6.02 -3.64
C ARG A 213 20.20 5.24 -4.53
N ALA A 214 19.67 4.26 -5.25
CA ALA A 214 20.42 3.53 -6.26
C ALA A 214 21.04 4.58 -7.19
N VAL A 215 22.36 4.75 -7.07
CA VAL A 215 23.12 5.64 -7.93
C VAL A 215 22.99 5.00 -9.30
N LYS A 216 22.15 5.59 -10.17
CA LYS A 216 21.86 5.05 -11.50
C LYS A 216 23.19 4.68 -12.15
N ALA A 217 23.29 3.47 -12.71
CA ALA A 217 24.52 2.95 -13.32
C ALA A 217 25.18 3.96 -14.28
N ALA A 218 24.39 4.83 -14.91
CA ALA A 218 24.84 5.97 -15.71
C ALA A 218 25.81 6.94 -14.98
N ILE A 219 25.60 7.23 -13.69
CA ILE A 219 26.48 8.09 -12.88
C ILE A 219 27.81 7.38 -12.59
N TRP A 220 27.77 6.07 -12.33
CA TRP A 220 28.98 5.25 -12.14
C TRP A 220 29.77 5.12 -13.45
N LEU A 221 29.09 4.91 -14.58
CA LEU A 221 29.71 4.87 -15.90
C LEU A 221 30.29 6.23 -16.31
N GLN A 222 29.62 7.34 -15.98
CA GLN A 222 30.17 8.69 -16.15
C GLN A 222 31.40 8.92 -15.26
N ARG A 223 31.38 8.47 -14.00
CA ARG A 223 32.55 8.55 -13.11
C ARG A 223 33.69 7.66 -13.59
N ALA A 224 33.42 6.47 -14.09
CA ALA A 224 34.40 5.57 -14.67
C ALA A 224 35.00 6.14 -15.97
N ARG A 225 34.20 6.76 -16.86
CA ARG A 225 34.71 7.46 -18.05
C ARG A 225 35.59 8.66 -17.67
N ARG A 226 35.18 9.44 -16.67
CA ARG A 226 36.00 10.57 -16.19
C ARG A 226 37.28 10.09 -15.50
N GLY A 227 37.22 9.02 -14.70
CA GLY A 227 38.38 8.38 -14.09
C GLY A 227 39.33 7.75 -15.11
N GLY A 228 38.78 7.10 -16.13
CA GLY A 228 39.54 6.52 -17.24
C GLY A 228 40.22 7.56 -18.12
N GLY A 229 39.59 8.73 -18.32
CA GLY A 229 40.23 9.87 -19.00
C GLY A 229 41.41 10.45 -18.21
N VAL A 230 41.28 10.55 -16.88
CA VAL A 230 42.38 10.99 -15.99
C VAL A 230 43.50 9.95 -15.95
N LEU A 231 43.17 8.65 -15.90
CA LEU A 231 44.15 7.57 -15.88
C LEU A 231 44.90 7.47 -17.22
N ALA A 232 44.21 7.60 -18.35
CA ALA A 232 44.83 7.62 -19.68
C ALA A 232 45.78 8.82 -19.84
N LEU A 233 45.40 10.00 -19.33
CA LEU A 233 46.25 11.20 -19.33
C LEU A 233 47.46 11.06 -18.39
N ALA A 234 47.31 10.31 -17.28
CA ALA A 234 48.39 10.01 -16.34
C ALA A 234 49.35 8.91 -16.80
N LEU A 235 48.97 8.09 -17.79
CA LEU A 235 49.81 7.04 -18.41
C LEU A 235 50.58 7.54 -19.65
N LEU A 236 50.24 8.71 -20.19
CA LEU A 236 50.98 9.37 -21.29
C LEU A 236 52.40 9.90 -20.98
N PRO A 237 52.87 10.09 -19.72
CA PRO A 237 54.15 10.75 -19.46
C PRO A 237 55.30 9.82 -18.98
N PRO A 238 55.65 8.70 -19.65
CA PRO A 238 57.02 8.23 -19.57
C PRO A 238 57.95 9.00 -20.53
N LEU A 239 57.45 10.03 -21.24
CA LEU A 239 58.19 10.76 -22.30
C LEU A 239 58.59 12.20 -21.94
N ILE A 240 58.17 12.76 -20.80
CA ILE A 240 58.54 14.13 -20.37
C ILE A 240 58.87 14.11 -18.87
N ALA A 241 60.11 14.47 -18.53
CA ALA A 241 60.73 14.63 -17.20
C ALA A 241 59.85 14.36 -15.95
N GLY A 242 60.20 13.32 -15.18
CA GLY A 242 59.43 12.81 -14.03
C GLY A 242 59.15 13.80 -12.88
N ASP A 243 59.94 14.86 -12.75
CA ASP A 243 59.76 15.85 -11.68
C ASP A 243 58.52 16.73 -11.88
N ALA A 244 58.24 17.12 -13.14
CA ALA A 244 57.09 17.96 -13.44
C ALA A 244 55.76 17.20 -13.25
N PHE A 245 55.74 15.91 -13.59
CA PHE A 245 54.58 15.05 -13.40
C PHE A 245 54.30 14.79 -11.92
N SER A 246 55.35 14.54 -11.13
CA SER A 246 55.24 14.38 -9.67
C SER A 246 54.68 15.64 -9.00
N LEU A 247 55.17 16.82 -9.38
CA LEU A 247 54.66 18.10 -8.88
C LEU A 247 53.18 18.33 -9.25
N MET A 248 52.79 17.96 -10.48
CA MET A 248 51.40 18.05 -10.92
C MET A 248 50.47 17.14 -10.10
N LEU A 249 50.88 15.90 -9.84
CA LEU A 249 50.13 14.94 -9.01
C LEU A 249 50.05 15.39 -7.55
N ALA A 250 51.12 15.96 -7.01
CA ALA A 250 51.14 16.51 -5.65
C ALA A 250 50.15 17.67 -5.49
N LEU A 251 50.10 18.60 -6.46
CA LEU A 251 49.13 19.70 -6.48
C LEU A 251 47.70 19.19 -6.64
N TRP A 252 47.48 18.18 -7.48
CA TRP A 252 46.17 17.54 -7.63
C TRP A 252 45.71 16.89 -6.31
N PHE A 253 46.60 16.12 -5.67
CA PHE A 253 46.32 15.49 -4.39
C PHE A 253 46.03 16.53 -3.31
N LEU A 254 46.81 17.61 -3.26
CA LEU A 254 46.60 18.72 -2.35
C LEU A 254 45.25 19.40 -2.59
N GLY A 255 44.84 19.58 -3.85
CA GLY A 255 43.51 20.07 -4.21
C GLY A 255 42.39 19.15 -3.74
N PHE A 256 42.58 17.82 -3.82
CA PHE A 256 41.60 16.84 -3.34
C PHE A 256 41.50 16.82 -1.82
N VAL A 257 42.64 16.93 -1.12
CA VAL A 257 42.70 17.06 0.34
C VAL A 257 42.04 18.37 0.78
N ALA A 258 42.34 19.49 0.12
CA ALA A 258 41.70 20.76 0.39
C ALA A 258 40.19 20.68 0.17
N LEU A 259 39.73 20.06 -0.93
CA LEU A 259 38.30 19.86 -1.19
C LEU A 259 37.64 19.03 -0.09
N ARG A 260 38.28 17.93 0.35
CA ARG A 260 37.80 17.08 1.44
C ARG A 260 37.75 17.83 2.76
N LEU A 261 38.75 18.68 3.04
CA LEU A 261 38.82 19.53 4.22
C LEU A 261 37.71 20.59 4.20
N THR A 262 37.52 21.30 3.08
CA THR A 262 36.39 22.23 2.91
C THR A 262 35.06 21.51 3.03
N GLY A 263 34.92 20.29 2.52
CA GLY A 263 33.71 19.48 2.67
C GLY A 263 33.41 19.11 4.14
N SER A 264 34.45 18.81 4.94
CA SER A 264 34.29 18.54 6.37
C SER A 264 34.01 19.79 7.20
N LEU A 265 34.56 20.93 6.77
CA LEU A 265 34.37 22.22 7.43
C LEU A 265 33.08 22.92 6.96
N TRP A 266 32.45 22.42 5.88
CA TRP A 266 31.22 23.00 5.37
C TRP A 266 30.13 22.86 6.43
N PRO A 267 29.55 23.97 6.91
CA PRO A 267 28.51 23.91 7.92
C PRO A 267 27.35 23.09 7.37
N ARG A 268 27.00 22.00 8.05
CA ARG A 268 25.74 21.31 7.77
C ARG A 268 24.64 22.35 7.90
N ARG A 269 23.91 22.61 6.80
CA ARG A 269 22.71 23.44 6.82
C ARG A 269 21.83 22.92 7.96
N ARG A 270 21.77 23.68 9.05
CA ARG A 270 20.80 23.42 10.11
C ARG A 270 19.46 23.68 9.45
N LEU A 271 18.72 22.59 9.16
CA LEU A 271 17.33 22.71 8.75
C LEU A 271 16.63 23.61 9.78
N PRO A 272 15.75 24.54 9.37
CA PRO A 272 14.98 25.34 10.31
C PRO A 272 14.37 24.39 11.33
N ARG A 273 14.61 24.64 12.64
CA ARG A 273 13.92 23.91 13.70
C ARG A 273 12.44 24.11 13.44
N ARG A 274 11.74 23.07 12.98
CA ARG A 274 10.28 23.08 12.91
C ARG A 274 9.79 23.37 14.32
N SER A 275 8.85 24.30 14.45
CA SER A 275 8.23 24.63 15.73
C SER A 275 7.79 23.33 16.41
N ARG A 276 8.25 23.12 17.64
CA ARG A 276 7.94 21.93 18.42
C ARG A 276 6.42 21.88 18.59
N ARG A 277 5.79 20.80 18.10
CA ARG A 277 4.38 20.55 18.42
C ARG A 277 4.28 20.22 19.91
N PRO A 278 3.28 20.73 20.62
CA PRO A 278 3.08 20.38 22.02
C PRO A 278 2.80 18.87 22.14
N ASP A 279 3.27 18.28 23.23
CA ASP A 279 3.37 16.81 23.37
C ASP A 279 1.98 16.12 23.39
N ASP A 280 0.92 16.86 23.71
CA ASP A 280 -0.49 16.44 23.71
C ASP A 280 -1.08 16.26 22.30
N GLN A 281 -0.48 16.90 21.29
CA GLN A 281 -0.91 16.81 19.89
C GLN A 281 -0.08 15.81 19.08
N LEU A 282 0.83 15.08 19.74
CA LEU A 282 1.68 14.10 19.08
C LEU A 282 0.92 12.77 18.90
N PRO A 283 0.82 12.24 17.67
CA PRO A 283 0.04 11.03 17.40
C PRO A 283 0.71 9.80 18.01
N VAL A 284 -0.03 8.98 18.76
CA VAL A 284 0.50 7.70 19.26
C VAL A 284 0.97 6.84 18.09
N TYR A 285 2.27 6.54 18.04
CA TYR A 285 2.86 5.67 17.03
C TYR A 285 3.48 4.44 17.67
N SER A 286 3.50 3.34 16.92
CA SER A 286 4.21 2.12 17.29
C SER A 286 5.43 1.96 16.40
N VAL A 287 6.58 1.65 17.00
CA VAL A 287 7.81 1.33 16.26
C VAL A 287 7.99 -0.17 16.24
N VAL A 288 8.01 -0.76 15.05
CA VAL A 288 8.31 -2.19 14.86
C VAL A 288 9.70 -2.29 14.24
N ALA A 289 10.64 -2.84 14.99
CA ALA A 289 11.99 -3.11 14.52
C ALA A 289 12.18 -4.62 14.33
N ALA A 290 12.25 -5.07 13.08
CA ALA A 290 12.56 -6.46 12.77
C ALA A 290 14.07 -6.69 12.91
N LEU A 291 14.48 -7.34 13.99
CA LEU A 291 15.86 -7.77 14.22
C LEU A 291 16.02 -9.19 13.69
N TYR A 292 16.79 -9.38 12.62
CA TYR A 292 17.08 -10.71 12.07
C TYR A 292 18.54 -11.09 12.32
N ARG A 293 18.81 -12.02 13.25
CA ARG A 293 20.16 -12.50 13.61
C ARG A 293 21.19 -11.40 13.97
N GLU A 294 20.72 -10.21 14.31
CA GLU A 294 21.54 -9.05 14.65
C GLU A 294 21.45 -8.74 16.16
N ALA A 295 21.75 -9.72 17.02
CA ALA A 295 21.67 -9.53 18.47
C ALA A 295 22.57 -8.38 18.97
N THR A 296 23.69 -8.13 18.29
CA THR A 296 24.63 -7.04 18.61
C THR A 296 24.06 -5.65 18.27
N SER A 297 23.06 -5.55 17.39
CA SER A 297 22.42 -4.29 17.00
C SER A 297 21.37 -3.81 18.01
N VAL A 298 20.96 -4.65 18.98
CA VAL A 298 19.87 -4.36 19.92
C VAL A 298 20.21 -3.20 20.86
N ALA A 299 21.40 -3.21 21.46
CA ALA A 299 21.78 -2.17 22.43
C ALA A 299 21.91 -0.77 21.78
N PRO A 300 22.60 -0.61 20.63
CA PRO A 300 22.61 0.66 19.90
C PRO A 300 21.20 1.08 19.44
N LEU A 301 20.35 0.15 19.01
CA LEU A 301 18.99 0.44 18.57
C LEU A 301 18.14 0.97 19.72
N LEU A 302 18.19 0.32 20.89
CA LEU A 302 17.49 0.80 22.07
C LEU A 302 17.99 2.19 22.49
N GLN A 303 19.31 2.42 22.45
CA GLN A 303 19.87 3.74 22.76
C GLN A 303 19.36 4.81 21.78
N ALA A 304 19.28 4.50 20.49
CA ALA A 304 18.72 5.40 19.49
C ALA A 304 17.23 5.68 19.69
N ILE A 305 16.44 4.66 20.07
CA ILE A 305 15.01 4.82 20.40
C ILE A 305 14.83 5.67 21.67
N HIS A 306 15.67 5.50 22.69
CA HIS A 306 15.63 6.33 23.91
C HIS A 306 16.08 7.77 23.66
N ALA A 307 16.91 7.99 22.63
CA ALA A 307 17.34 9.32 22.22
C ALA A 307 16.29 10.06 21.36
N LEU A 308 15.19 9.42 20.95
CA LEU A 308 14.10 10.13 20.30
C LEU A 308 13.45 11.09 21.30
N ASP A 309 13.39 12.37 20.91
CA ASP A 309 12.67 13.42 21.64
C ASP A 309 11.16 13.26 21.39
N TYR A 310 10.59 12.24 22.04
CA TYR A 310 9.19 11.88 22.00
C TYR A 310 8.74 11.47 23.40
N PRO A 311 7.49 11.78 23.84
CA PRO A 311 7.00 11.33 25.13
C PRO A 311 7.18 9.82 25.27
N ALA A 312 7.77 9.42 26.39
CA ALA A 312 8.18 8.03 26.61
C ALA A 312 7.02 7.06 26.35
N LEU A 313 7.30 6.02 25.57
CA LEU A 313 6.40 4.89 25.36
C LEU A 313 6.03 4.31 26.73
N GLY A 314 4.77 4.47 27.13
CA GLY A 314 4.28 3.95 28.41
C GLY A 314 4.51 4.86 29.62
N SER A 315 4.57 6.19 29.47
CA SER A 315 4.21 7.03 30.62
C SER A 315 2.76 6.70 30.97
N LYS A 316 2.60 6.06 32.13
CA LYS A 316 1.35 5.47 32.60
C LYS A 316 0.23 6.49 32.51
N CYS A 317 -0.95 6.05 32.06
CA CYS A 317 -2.22 6.73 32.31
C CYS A 317 -2.26 7.23 33.76
N THR A 318 -1.98 8.51 33.96
CA THR A 318 -2.29 9.20 35.20
C THR A 318 -3.78 9.49 35.14
N LYS A 319 -4.56 8.71 35.91
CA LYS A 319 -5.96 8.98 36.22
C LYS A 319 -6.13 10.46 36.58
N ARG A 320 -7.11 11.11 35.95
CA ARG A 320 -7.89 12.19 36.55
C ARG A 320 -9.35 11.91 36.28
#